data_AF-A0A356TI20-F1
#
_entry.id   AF-A0A356TI20-F1
#
_cell.length_a   1.000
_cell.length_b   1.000
_cell.length_c   1.000
_cell.angle_alpha   90.00
_cell.angle_beta   90.00
_cell.angle_gamma   90.00
#
_symmetry.space_group_name_H-M   'P 1'
#
loop_
_entity.id
_entity.type
_entity.pdbx_description
1 polymer ?
#
loop_
_entity_poly.entity_id
_entity_poly.type
_entity_poly.pdbx_seq_one_letter_code
_entity_poly.pdbx_strand_id
1 'polypeptide(L)'
;MGEVKRWFGARTGLELERMGPDHVRQAIEGAMRDAGCHDEAAFVARLQREPSLFDDLANRLTVGETYFFRDAWHYALIAEQVLPKVAARQAAGGPGLRAW
;
A
#
# COMPACT_ATOMS: atom_id res chain seq x y z
N MET A 1 -3.38 0.53 20.85
CA MET A 1 -4.08 0.65 19.56
C MET A 1 -4.79 -0.63 19.13
N GLY A 2 -5.52 -1.28 20.04
CA GLY A 2 -6.23 -2.54 19.73
C GLY A 2 -7.59 -2.32 19.09
N GLU A 3 -8.27 -1.23 19.42
CA GLU A 3 -9.62 -0.93 18.95
C GLU A 3 -9.60 -0.37 17.53
N VAL A 4 -8.73 0.61 17.27
CA VAL A 4 -8.54 1.18 15.93
C VAL A 4 -8.18 0.09 14.94
N LYS A 5 -7.22 -0.78 15.29
CA LYS A 5 -6.77 -1.90 14.46
C LYS A 5 -7.92 -2.86 14.12
N ARG A 6 -8.69 -3.30 15.13
CA ARG A 6 -9.86 -4.18 14.91
C ARG A 6 -10.88 -3.53 13.98
N TRP A 7 -11.32 -2.32 14.32
CA TRP A 7 -12.39 -1.65 13.60
C TRP A 7 -11.97 -1.35 12.15
N PHE A 8 -10.77 -0.82 11.96
CA PHE A 8 -10.26 -0.44 10.64
C PHE A 8 -10.04 -1.67 9.76
N GLY A 9 -9.46 -2.75 10.32
CA GLY A 9 -9.30 -4.02 9.61
C GLY A 9 -10.65 -4.62 9.18
N ALA A 10 -11.64 -4.64 10.08
CA ALA A 10 -12.99 -5.11 9.76
C ALA A 10 -13.68 -4.25 8.68
N ARG A 11 -13.42 -2.94 8.66
CA ARG A 11 -14.03 -2.00 7.70
C ARG A 11 -13.42 -2.07 6.30
N THR A 12 -12.12 -2.36 6.21
CA THR A 12 -11.33 -2.34 4.96
C THR A 12 -11.04 -3.72 4.38
N GLY A 13 -11.12 -4.77 5.21
CA GLY A 13 -10.63 -6.10 4.86
C GLY A 13 -9.11 -6.28 5.01
N LEU A 14 -8.39 -5.27 5.52
CA LEU A 14 -6.94 -5.36 5.70
C LEU A 14 -6.57 -6.28 6.88
N GLU A 15 -5.68 -7.23 6.61
CA GLU A 15 -5.06 -8.08 7.63
C GLU A 15 -3.88 -7.34 8.29
N LEU A 16 -4.18 -6.38 9.16
CA LEU A 16 -3.18 -5.52 9.81
C LEU A 16 -2.11 -6.29 10.60
N GLU A 17 -2.38 -7.53 11.03
CA GLU A 17 -1.37 -8.38 11.69
C GLU A 17 -0.21 -8.79 10.75
N ARG A 18 -0.42 -8.76 9.43
CA ARG A 18 0.58 -9.17 8.43
C ARG A 18 1.42 -8.03 7.90
N MET A 19 1.05 -6.79 8.21
CA MET A 19 1.67 -5.58 7.65
C MET A 19 2.90 -5.09 8.44
N GLY A 20 3.37 -5.89 9.41
CA GLY A 20 4.44 -5.51 10.32
C GLY A 20 3.90 -4.73 11.53
N PRO A 21 4.08 -5.24 12.77
CA PRO A 21 3.46 -4.64 13.95
C PRO A 21 3.94 -3.20 14.22
N ASP A 22 5.21 -2.90 13.94
CA ASP A 22 5.76 -1.54 14.12
C ASP A 22 5.23 -0.54 13.11
N HIS A 23 5.10 -0.92 11.84
CA HIS A 23 4.53 -0.07 10.79
C HIS A 23 3.08 0.31 11.14
N VAL A 24 2.25 -0.69 11.47
CA VAL A 24 0.86 -0.47 11.86
C VAL A 24 0.76 0.41 13.10
N ARG A 25 1.61 0.15 14.10
CA ARG A 25 1.66 0.94 15.33
C ARG A 25 2.00 2.40 15.04
N GLN A 26 3.08 2.66 14.29
CA GLN A 26 3.53 4.01 13.94
C GLN A 26 2.50 4.75 13.08
N ALA A 27 1.87 4.07 12.11
CA ALA A 27 0.86 4.66 11.25
C ALA A 27 -0.37 5.12 12.06
N ILE A 28 -0.87 4.28 12.97
CA ILE A 28 -2.01 4.63 13.84
C ILE A 28 -1.63 5.72 14.85
N GLU A 29 -0.48 5.61 15.52
CA GLU A 29 0.01 6.64 16.47
C GLU A 29 0.16 8.00 15.79
N GLY A 30 0.74 8.03 14.59
CA GLY A 30 0.90 9.25 13.81
C GLY A 30 -0.44 9.84 13.42
N ALA A 31 -1.37 9.02 12.91
CA ALA A 31 -2.70 9.49 12.51
C ALA A 31 -3.52 10.02 13.70
N MET A 32 -3.46 9.34 14.85
CA MET A 32 -4.11 9.80 16.08
C MET A 32 -3.53 11.14 16.56
N ARG A 33 -2.20 11.28 16.54
CA ARG A 33 -1.51 12.51 16.92
C ARG A 33 -1.88 13.68 16.01
N ASP A 34 -1.87 13.47 14.70
CA ASP A 34 -2.18 14.52 13.71
C ASP A 34 -3.66 14.93 13.79
N ALA A 35 -4.54 14.00 14.14
CA ALA A 35 -5.94 14.29 14.43
C ALA A 35 -6.17 14.91 15.81
N GLY A 36 -5.15 15.06 16.66
CA GLY A 36 -5.30 15.55 18.04
C GLY A 36 -6.12 14.60 18.95
N CYS A 37 -6.15 13.31 18.62
CA CYS A 37 -6.88 12.29 19.37
C CYS A 37 -5.93 11.51 20.26
N HIS A 38 -6.20 11.49 21.57
CA HIS A 38 -5.44 10.71 22.55
C HIS A 38 -6.16 9.43 22.99
N ASP A 39 -7.43 9.28 22.60
CA ASP A 39 -8.28 8.14 22.92
C ASP A 39 -8.66 7.38 21.64
N GLU A 40 -8.59 6.05 21.70
CA GLU A 40 -8.86 5.19 20.55
C GLU A 40 -10.33 5.19 20.14
N ALA A 41 -11.24 5.15 21.10
CA ALA A 41 -12.67 5.13 20.82
C ALA A 41 -13.13 6.45 20.19
N ALA A 42 -12.63 7.59 20.70
CA ALA A 42 -12.84 8.91 20.11
C ALA A 42 -12.29 8.98 18.67
N PHE A 43 -11.10 8.42 18.43
CA PHE A 43 -10.52 8.38 17.09
C PHE A 43 -11.34 7.51 16.12
N VAL A 44 -11.80 6.32 16.54
CA VAL A 44 -12.70 5.47 15.76
C VAL A 44 -14.02 6.18 15.45
N ALA A 45 -14.60 6.87 16.43
CA ALA A 45 -15.83 7.62 16.23
C ALA A 45 -15.67 8.76 15.20
N ARG A 46 -14.48 9.36 15.11
CA ARG A 46 -14.15 10.35 14.07
C ARG A 46 -13.92 9.70 12.72
N LEU A 47 -13.16 8.60 12.65
CA LEU A 47 -12.96 7.82 11.42
C LEU A 47 -14.28 7.39 10.78
N GLN A 48 -15.32 7.13 11.57
CA GLN A 48 -16.66 6.80 11.08
C GLN A 48 -17.41 7.97 10.41
N ARG A 49 -17.08 9.22 10.76
CA ARG A 49 -17.82 10.42 10.35
C ARG A 49 -17.03 11.33 9.41
N GLU A 50 -15.70 11.20 9.39
CA GLU A 50 -14.77 12.04 8.64
C GLU A 50 -14.06 11.19 7.57
N PRO A 51 -14.59 11.12 6.33
CA PRO A 51 -13.99 10.33 5.26
C PRO A 51 -12.53 10.68 4.96
N SER A 52 -12.16 11.96 5.03
CA SER A 52 -10.78 12.40 4.82
C SER A 52 -9.80 11.80 5.84
N LEU A 53 -10.21 11.73 7.11
CA LEU A 53 -9.38 11.13 8.17
C LEU A 53 -9.23 9.62 7.97
N PHE A 54 -10.27 8.96 7.47
CA PHE A 54 -10.24 7.55 7.11
C PHE A 54 -9.26 7.30 5.96
N ASP A 55 -9.33 8.10 4.89
CA ASP A 55 -8.46 8.00 3.72
C ASP A 55 -7.00 8.27 4.09
N ASP A 56 -6.74 9.24 4.97
CA ASP A 56 -5.39 9.52 5.48
C ASP A 56 -4.78 8.32 6.22
N LEU A 57 -5.56 7.67 7.08
CA LEU A 57 -5.10 6.47 7.78
C LEU A 57 -4.93 5.29 6.80
N ALA A 58 -5.84 5.12 5.84
CA ALA A 58 -5.72 4.11 4.79
C ALA A 58 -4.40 4.28 4.03
N ASN A 59 -4.13 5.48 3.55
CA ASN A 59 -2.90 5.81 2.84
C ASN A 59 -1.65 5.53 3.69
N ARG A 60 -1.63 5.93 4.96
CA ARG A 60 -0.46 5.65 5.85
C ARG A 60 -0.21 4.17 6.04
N LEU A 61 -1.28 3.37 6.12
CA LEU A 61 -1.18 1.92 6.31
C LEU A 61 -0.79 1.21 5.01
N THR A 62 -1.38 1.58 3.88
CA THR A 62 -1.23 0.83 2.61
C THR A 62 -0.17 1.40 1.67
N VAL A 63 0.33 2.62 1.89
CA VAL A 63 1.48 3.13 1.15
C VAL A 63 2.74 2.46 1.72
N GLY A 64 2.92 1.22 1.27
CA GLY A 64 4.12 0.43 1.46
C GLY A 64 4.86 0.29 0.14
N GLU A 65 6.04 0.92 0.08
CA GLU A 65 7.20 0.48 -0.69
C GLU A 65 7.25 0.79 -2.21
N THR A 66 7.80 1.97 -2.55
CA THR A 66 8.54 2.18 -3.80
C THR A 66 10.04 1.99 -3.56
N TYR A 67 10.51 0.75 -3.50
CA TYR A 67 11.94 0.46 -3.64
C TYR A 67 12.27 0.08 -5.08
N PHE A 68 13.48 0.45 -5.51
CA PHE A 68 13.98 0.08 -6.81
C PHE A 68 14.04 -1.44 -6.94
N PHE A 69 13.59 -1.95 -8.08
CA PHE A 69 13.60 -3.38 -8.41
C PHE A 69 12.84 -4.26 -7.42
N ARG A 70 11.67 -3.78 -6.97
CA ARG A 70 10.74 -4.58 -6.18
C ARG A 70 10.46 -5.93 -6.82
N ASP A 71 10.72 -6.99 -6.06
CA ASP A 71 10.68 -8.36 -6.54
C ASP A 71 11.61 -8.58 -7.75
N ALA A 72 12.93 -8.57 -7.49
CA ALA A 72 13.97 -8.62 -8.53
C ALA A 72 13.79 -9.73 -9.59
N TRP A 73 13.14 -10.84 -9.24
CA TRP A 73 12.84 -11.92 -10.17
C TRP A 73 11.90 -11.49 -11.30
N HIS A 74 10.98 -10.55 -11.07
CA HIS A 74 10.12 -10.01 -12.13
C HIS A 74 10.96 -9.31 -13.20
N TYR A 75 12.01 -8.60 -12.79
CA TYR A 75 12.92 -7.93 -13.73
C TYR A 75 13.79 -8.92 -14.49
N ALA A 76 14.25 -9.99 -13.84
CA ALA A 76 14.92 -11.10 -14.54
C ALA A 76 13.99 -11.72 -15.60
N LEU A 77 12.72 -11.98 -15.26
CA LEU A 77 11.74 -12.49 -16.21
C LEU A 77 11.51 -11.51 -17.37
N ILE A 78 11.41 -10.21 -17.09
CA ILE A 78 11.28 -9.19 -18.14
C ILE A 78 12.51 -9.24 -19.07
N ALA A 79 13.72 -9.25 -18.52
CA ALA A 79 14.96 -9.24 -19.28
C ALA A 79 15.18 -10.51 -20.10
N GLU A 80 14.93 -11.68 -19.52
CA GLU A 80 15.28 -12.97 -20.10
C GLU A 80 14.16 -13.54 -20.99
N GLN A 81 12.90 -13.19 -20.73
CA GLN A 81 11.77 -13.81 -21.43
C GLN A 81 10.92 -12.82 -22.22
N VAL A 82 10.67 -11.62 -21.69
CA VAL A 82 9.76 -10.65 -22.33
C VAL A 82 10.49 -9.87 -23.41
N LEU A 83 11.61 -9.21 -23.08
CA LEU A 83 12.34 -8.37 -24.01
C LEU A 83 12.81 -9.11 -25.28
N PRO A 84 13.32 -10.36 -25.22
CA PRO A 84 13.71 -11.09 -26.43
C PRO A 84 12.53 -11.34 -27.39
N LYS A 85 11.35 -11.65 -26.84
CA LYS A 85 10.13 -11.85 -27.64
C LYS A 85 9.63 -10.55 -28.28
N VAL A 86 9.74 -9.44 -27.55
CA VAL A 86 9.40 -8.11 -28.09
C VAL A 86 10.37 -7.71 -29.20
N ALA A 87 11.67 -7.90 -28.99
CA ALA A 87 12.70 -7.60 -29.99
C ALA A 87 12.49 -8.41 -31.27
N ALA A 88 12.20 -9.71 -31.16
CA ALA A 88 11.88 -10.56 -32.31
C ALA A 88 10.65 -10.06 -33.09
N ARG A 89 9.60 -9.62 -32.39
CA ARG A 89 8.41 -9.02 -33.01
C ARG A 89 8.72 -7.70 -33.72
N GLN A 90 9.55 -6.85 -33.12
CA GLN A 90 9.98 -5.59 -33.75
C GLN A 90 10.80 -5.83 -35.02
N ALA A 91 11.74 -6.79 -34.98
CA ALA A 91 12.52 -7.19 -36.15
C ALA A 91 11.63 -7.70 -37.30
N ALA A 92 10.47 -8.29 -36.99
CA ALA A 92 9.46 -8.71 -37.95
C ALA A 92 8.51 -7.58 -38.42
N GLY A 93 8.83 -6.31 -38.14
CA GLY A 93 8.01 -5.14 -38.53
C GLY A 93 6.90 -4.81 -37.53
N GLY A 94 6.90 -5.41 -36.34
CA GLY A 94 5.96 -5.09 -35.26
C GLY A 94 6.21 -3.72 -34.62
N PRO A 95 5.23 -3.20 -33.84
CA PRO A 95 5.34 -1.88 -33.22
C PRO A 95 6.45 -1.82 -32.16
N GLY A 96 6.97 -0.61 -31.93
CA GLY A 96 7.95 -0.34 -30.89
C GLY A 96 7.44 -0.65 -29.47
N LEU A 97 8.37 -0.96 -28.56
CA LEU A 97 8.07 -1.26 -27.16
C LEU A 97 7.58 0.00 -26.44
N ARG A 98 6.48 -0.12 -25.70
CA ARG A 98 5.99 0.89 -24.76
C ARG A 98 5.75 0.22 -23.41
N ALA A 99 6.20 0.85 -22.34
CA ALA A 99 5.94 0.45 -20.96
C ALA A 99 5.31 1.64 -20.22
N TRP A 100 4.42 1.37 -19.27
CA TRP A 100 3.66 2.35 -18.48
C TRP A 100 3.82 2.03 -17.00
#